data_AF-A0A4Q7XE04-F1
#
_entry.id   AF-A0A4Q7XE04-F1
#
_cell.length_a   1.000
_cell.length_b   1.000
_cell.length_c   1.000
_cell.angle_alpha   90.00
_cell.angle_beta   90.00
_cell.angle_gamma   90.00
#
_symmetry.space_group_name_H-M   'P 1'
#
loop_
_entity.id
_entity.type
_entity.pdbx_description
1 polymer ?
#
loop_
_entity_poly.entity_id
_entity_poly.type
_entity_poly.pdbx_seq_one_letter_code
_entity_poly.pdbx_strand_id
1 'polypeptide(L)'
;MRSLPVRLDAVLVQALIAAALSFAHLHDLAAAAGQDGWKAWAYPVSVDLLLVAAWRRLRSGGSKAAGWCWFLVALTASLGANIATAGLLDLDAVPAWLRILVAGWPAVAFLGGTLLAHGPTAESEAAPAPAPIPAPERPAVEAAPEPAASPGTPVPPALVTHARKVADDHHARTGTPIDTPTLRARLGVPLPLAEAIAAQLT
;
A
#
# COMPACT_ATOMS: atom_id res chain seq x y z
N MET A 1 -3.24 -26.63 28.08
CA MET A 1 -3.66 -25.23 28.32
C MET A 1 -2.81 -24.35 27.41
N ARG A 2 -3.42 -23.65 26.45
CA ARG A 2 -2.70 -22.76 25.52
C ARG A 2 -2.30 -21.50 26.29
N SER A 3 -1.04 -21.38 26.66
CA SER A 3 -0.44 -20.13 27.14
C SER A 3 -0.23 -19.20 25.94
N LEU A 4 -0.95 -18.08 25.91
CA LEU A 4 -0.65 -16.95 25.02
C LEU A 4 0.54 -16.19 25.62
N PRO A 5 1.75 -16.21 25.01
CA PRO A 5 2.84 -15.39 25.49
C PRO A 5 2.68 -14.01 24.86
N VAL A 6 1.78 -13.19 25.39
CA VAL A 6 1.91 -11.75 25.18
C VAL A 6 3.10 -11.34 26.02
N ARG A 7 4.29 -11.29 25.41
CA ARG A 7 5.44 -10.62 26.02
C ARG A 7 5.01 -9.16 26.15
N LEU A 8 4.62 -8.75 27.35
CA LEU A 8 4.43 -7.36 27.71
C LEU A 8 5.81 -6.71 27.65
N ASP A 9 6.18 -6.27 26.45
CA ASP A 9 7.38 -5.50 26.19
C ASP A 9 7.24 -4.15 26.91
N ALA A 10 8.33 -3.66 27.50
CA ALA A 10 8.37 -2.33 28.11
C ALA A 10 7.92 -1.25 27.11
N VAL A 11 8.19 -1.45 25.82
CA VAL A 11 7.70 -0.59 24.74
C VAL A 11 6.17 -0.61 24.63
N LEU A 12 5.55 -1.76 24.83
CA LEU A 12 4.09 -1.92 24.76
C LEU A 12 3.41 -1.26 25.96
N VAL A 13 4.01 -1.40 27.15
CA VAL A 13 3.58 -0.70 28.36
C VAL A 13 3.73 0.82 28.18
N GLN A 14 4.86 1.29 27.67
CA GLN A 14 5.10 2.71 27.41
C GLN A 14 4.14 3.28 26.36
N ALA A 15 3.87 2.54 25.29
CA ALA A 15 2.90 2.94 24.28
C ALA A 15 1.49 3.07 24.87
N LEU A 16 1.11 2.17 25.77
CA LEU A 16 -0.20 2.19 26.42
C LEU A 16 -0.35 3.36 27.39
N ILE A 17 0.70 3.65 28.18
CA ILE A 17 0.75 4.84 29.05
C ILE A 17 0.68 6.13 28.22
N ALA A 18 1.48 6.22 27.16
CA ALA A 18 1.48 7.38 26.27
C ALA A 18 0.13 7.59 25.58
N ALA A 19 -0.53 6.51 25.13
CA ALA A 19 -1.87 6.57 24.55
C ALA A 19 -2.89 7.06 25.58
N ALA A 20 -2.87 6.54 26.81
CA ALA A 20 -3.77 6.97 27.88
C ALA A 20 -3.62 8.47 28.22
N LEU A 21 -2.38 8.97 28.30
CA LEU A 21 -2.11 10.39 28.53
C LEU A 21 -2.57 11.26 27.35
N SER A 22 -2.27 10.85 26.11
CA SER A 22 -2.73 11.58 24.92
C SER A 22 -4.25 11.59 24.80
N PHE A 23 -4.91 10.50 25.20
CA PHE A 23 -6.37 10.37 25.20
C PHE A 23 -7.00 11.40 26.15
N ALA A 24 -6.47 11.51 27.37
CA ALA A 24 -6.95 12.48 28.36
C ALA A 24 -6.82 13.92 27.84
N HIS A 25 -5.68 14.30 27.27
CA HIS A 25 -5.49 15.66 26.75
C HIS A 25 -6.39 15.99 25.56
N LEU A 26 -6.67 15.03 24.68
CA LEU A 26 -7.63 15.20 23.58
C LEU A 26 -9.06 15.33 24.09
N HIS A 27 -9.42 14.59 25.13
CA HIS A 27 -10.70 14.72 25.82
C HIS A 27 -10.85 16.11 26.45
N ASP A 28 -9.85 16.56 27.20
CA ASP A 28 -9.83 17.87 27.86
C ASP A 28 -9.93 19.00 26.83
N LEU A 29 -9.21 18.88 25.70
CA LEU A 29 -9.32 19.84 24.60
C LEU A 29 -10.71 19.84 23.96
N ALA A 30 -11.34 18.68 23.81
CA ALA A 30 -12.69 18.58 23.26
C ALA A 30 -13.75 19.16 24.23
N ALA A 31 -13.61 18.89 25.53
CA ALA A 31 -14.44 19.49 26.57
C ALA A 31 -14.27 21.01 26.60
N ALA A 32 -13.03 21.50 26.61
CA ALA A 32 -12.70 22.93 26.53
C ALA A 32 -13.24 23.60 25.23
N ALA A 33 -13.33 22.84 24.13
CA ALA A 33 -13.94 23.31 22.90
C ALA A 33 -15.49 23.38 22.97
N GLY A 34 -16.12 22.92 24.05
CA GLY A 34 -17.57 22.89 24.28
C GLY A 34 -18.26 21.62 23.77
N GLN A 35 -17.52 20.52 23.62
CA GLN A 35 -18.05 19.23 23.18
C GLN A 35 -18.25 18.26 24.36
N ASP A 36 -19.04 18.67 25.35
CA ASP A 36 -19.16 17.96 26.63
C ASP A 36 -19.81 16.58 26.56
N GLY A 37 -19.64 15.82 27.65
CA GLY A 37 -20.25 14.51 27.84
C GLY A 37 -19.69 13.46 26.87
N TRP A 38 -20.55 12.60 26.31
CA TRP A 38 -20.13 11.48 25.46
C TRP A 38 -19.38 11.91 24.19
N LYS A 39 -19.59 13.15 23.72
CA LYS A 39 -18.94 13.68 22.51
C LYS A 39 -17.44 13.86 22.72
N ALA A 40 -17.02 14.43 23.86
CA ALA A 40 -15.60 14.60 24.20
C ALA A 40 -14.83 13.28 24.23
N TRP A 41 -15.49 12.15 24.52
CA TRP A 41 -14.88 10.82 24.48
C TRP A 41 -14.75 10.26 23.05
N ALA A 42 -15.62 10.67 22.13
CA ALA A 42 -15.60 10.16 20.74
C ALA A 42 -14.41 10.70 19.92
N TYR A 43 -13.95 11.92 20.20
CA TYR A 43 -12.81 12.53 19.50
C TYR A 43 -11.52 11.71 19.67
N PRO A 44 -11.00 11.46 20.89
CA PRO A 44 -9.77 10.69 21.06
C PRO A 44 -9.88 9.26 20.52
N VAL A 45 -11.03 8.60 20.68
CA VAL A 45 -11.26 7.26 20.09
C VAL A 45 -11.12 7.29 18.57
N SER A 46 -11.66 8.32 17.90
CA SER A 46 -11.52 8.45 16.44
C SER A 46 -10.06 8.65 15.99
N VAL A 47 -9.28 9.42 16.76
CA VAL A 47 -7.84 9.63 16.51
C VAL A 47 -7.08 8.31 16.63
N ASP A 48 -7.35 7.55 17.69
CA ASP A 48 -6.66 6.29 17.97
C ASP A 48 -6.94 5.23 16.89
N LEU A 49 -8.20 5.11 16.46
CA LEU A 49 -8.58 4.20 15.37
C LEU A 49 -7.90 4.58 14.05
N LEU A 50 -7.78 5.88 13.77
CA LEU A 50 -7.05 6.37 12.60
C LEU A 50 -5.56 6.03 12.68
N LEU A 51 -4.94 6.23 13.84
CA LEU A 51 -3.53 5.93 14.07
C LEU A 51 -3.24 4.43 13.92
N VAL A 52 -4.11 3.57 14.48
CA VAL A 52 -4.05 2.11 14.34
C VAL A 52 -4.23 1.69 12.88
N ALA A 53 -5.18 2.28 12.15
CA ALA A 53 -5.39 2.01 10.74
C ALA A 53 -4.19 2.42 9.88
N ALA A 54 -3.60 3.60 10.15
CA ALA A 54 -2.43 4.11 9.46
C ALA A 54 -1.21 3.21 9.70
N TRP A 55 -0.99 2.82 10.95
CA TRP A 55 0.07 1.89 11.34
C TRP A 55 -0.08 0.52 10.67
N ARG A 56 -1.31 -0.02 10.65
CA ARG A 56 -1.59 -1.29 9.97
C ARG A 56 -1.26 -1.21 8.49
N ARG A 57 -1.64 -0.12 7.81
CA ARG A 57 -1.34 0.11 6.39
C ARG A 57 0.16 0.27 6.11
N LEU A 58 0.90 0.94 6.99
CA LEU A 58 2.36 1.05 6.90
C LEU A 58 3.05 -0.31 7.01
N ARG A 59 2.50 -1.22 7.83
CA ARG A 59 3.05 -2.57 8.03
C ARG A 59 2.62 -3.58 6.97
N SER A 60 1.54 -3.34 6.24
CA SER A 60 0.95 -4.30 5.29
C SER A 60 1.42 -4.17 3.83
N GLY A 61 2.53 -3.47 3.55
CA GLY A 61 3.21 -3.52 2.24
C GLY A 61 2.52 -2.83 1.05
N GLY A 62 1.35 -2.20 1.23
CA GLY A 62 0.65 -1.41 0.20
C GLY A 62 1.27 -0.02 -0.06
N SER A 63 0.52 0.92 -0.65
CA SER A 63 1.00 2.28 -0.92
C SER A 63 1.40 3.00 0.38
N LYS A 64 2.71 3.06 0.65
CA LYS A 64 3.28 3.62 1.87
C LYS A 64 3.01 5.12 2.03
N ALA A 65 2.82 5.84 0.93
CA ALA A 65 2.56 7.28 0.94
C ALA A 65 1.27 7.65 1.68
N ALA A 66 0.17 6.94 1.42
CA ALA A 66 -1.10 7.19 2.10
C ALA A 66 -1.05 6.82 3.59
N GLY A 67 -0.38 5.71 3.92
CA GLY A 67 -0.11 5.32 5.31
C GLY A 67 0.71 6.38 6.06
N TRP A 68 1.77 6.89 5.45
CA TRP A 68 2.62 7.94 6.04
C TRP A 68 1.90 9.28 6.18
N CYS A 69 1.17 9.71 5.15
CA CYS A 69 0.39 10.95 5.19
C CYS A 69 -0.59 10.94 6.37
N TRP A 70 -1.41 9.89 6.50
CA TRP A 70 -2.38 9.79 7.57
C TRP A 70 -1.79 9.52 8.94
N PHE A 71 -0.65 8.81 9.01
CA PHE A 71 0.10 8.66 10.25
C PHE A 71 0.60 10.01 10.77
N LEU A 72 1.16 10.86 9.91
CA LEU A 72 1.62 12.21 10.27
C LEU A 72 0.47 13.11 10.71
N VAL A 73 -0.68 13.04 10.05
CA VAL A 73 -1.89 13.79 10.44
C VAL A 73 -2.34 13.39 11.85
N ALA A 74 -2.48 12.09 12.11
CA ALA A 74 -2.89 11.59 13.42
C ALA A 74 -1.86 11.90 14.51
N LEU A 75 -0.56 11.77 14.21
CA LEU A 75 0.53 12.14 15.12
C LEU A 75 0.52 13.64 15.45
N THR A 76 0.30 14.50 14.45
CA THR A 76 0.23 15.95 14.65
C THR A 76 -0.96 16.33 15.52
N ALA A 77 -2.12 15.68 15.34
CA ALA A 77 -3.29 15.93 16.18
C ALA A 77 -3.06 15.50 17.64
N SER A 78 -2.50 14.30 17.86
CA SER A 78 -2.16 13.80 19.20
C SER A 78 -1.11 14.67 19.89
N LEU A 79 -0.04 15.04 19.18
CA LEU A 79 1.00 15.93 19.71
C LEU A 79 0.47 17.35 19.96
N GLY A 80 -0.37 17.88 19.07
CA GLY A 80 -1.00 19.18 19.22
C GLY A 80 -1.85 19.28 20.48
N ALA A 81 -2.58 18.22 20.84
CA ALA A 81 -3.34 18.17 22.09
C ALA A 81 -2.43 18.18 23.33
N ASN A 82 -1.32 17.44 23.29
CA ASN A 82 -0.33 17.46 24.38
C ASN A 82 0.34 18.84 24.53
N ILE A 83 0.62 19.54 23.43
CA ILE A 83 1.19 20.89 23.46
C ILE A 83 0.16 21.90 23.98
N ALA A 84 -1.10 21.81 23.54
CA ALA A 84 -2.16 22.72 23.98
C ALA A 84 -2.43 22.62 25.48
N THR A 85 -2.36 21.42 26.05
CA THR A 85 -2.56 21.16 27.48
C THR A 85 -1.33 21.43 28.34
N ALA A 86 -0.13 21.55 27.75
CA ALA A 86 1.11 21.89 28.47
C ALA A 86 1.20 23.36 28.95
N GLY A 87 0.08 24.10 28.99
CA GLY A 87 0.00 25.48 29.46
C GLY A 87 0.34 26.53 28.41
N LEU A 88 0.53 26.13 27.14
CA LEU A 88 0.70 27.06 26.02
C LEU A 88 -0.63 27.64 25.52
N LEU A 89 -1.76 27.03 25.92
CA LEU A 89 -3.10 27.46 25.56
C LEU A 89 -3.94 27.68 26.83
N ASP A 90 -4.69 28.78 26.86
CA ASP A 90 -5.72 28.99 27.85
C ASP A 90 -6.94 28.13 27.49
N LEU A 91 -7.18 27.08 28.27
CA LEU A 91 -8.27 26.13 28.05
C LEU A 91 -9.63 26.69 28.47
N ASP A 92 -9.66 27.75 29.29
CA ASP A 92 -10.90 28.47 29.60
C ASP A 92 -11.31 29.41 28.45
N ALA A 93 -10.38 29.73 27.55
CA ALA A 93 -10.56 30.62 26.41
C ALA A 93 -9.97 30.05 25.09
N VAL A 94 -10.41 28.85 24.70
CA VAL A 94 -9.93 28.21 23.46
C VAL A 94 -10.26 29.08 22.23
N PRO A 95 -9.25 29.48 21.42
CA PRO A 95 -9.46 30.22 20.18
C PRO A 95 -10.43 29.53 19.21
N ALA A 96 -11.27 30.32 18.54
CA ALA A 96 -12.32 29.79 17.66
C ALA A 96 -11.80 28.86 16.56
N TRP A 97 -10.61 29.12 16.01
CA TRP A 97 -9.99 28.27 14.98
C TRP A 97 -9.65 26.86 15.51
N LEU A 98 -9.24 26.73 16.78
CA LEU A 98 -9.01 25.43 17.41
C LEU A 98 -10.32 24.69 17.62
N ARG A 99 -11.37 25.39 18.04
CA ARG A 99 -12.71 24.80 18.21
C ARG A 99 -13.26 24.27 16.89
N ILE A 100 -13.07 25.00 15.79
CA ILE A 100 -13.43 24.56 14.44
C ILE A 100 -12.62 23.33 14.03
N LEU A 101 -11.30 23.32 14.31
CA LEU A 101 -10.43 22.20 13.96
C LEU A 101 -10.81 20.92 14.73
N VAL A 102 -11.04 21.03 16.05
CA VAL A 102 -11.53 19.93 16.89
C VAL A 102 -12.90 19.47 16.41
N ALA A 103 -13.83 20.40 16.14
CA ALA A 103 -15.17 20.05 15.67
C ALA A 103 -15.17 19.38 14.28
N GLY A 104 -14.26 19.77 13.39
CA GLY A 104 -14.11 19.19 12.05
C GLY A 104 -13.35 17.86 12.02
N TRP A 105 -12.67 17.50 13.11
CA TRP A 105 -11.84 16.30 13.20
C TRP A 105 -12.57 14.99 12.83
N PRO A 106 -13.82 14.72 13.26
CA PRO A 106 -14.50 13.46 12.94
C PRO A 106 -14.64 13.21 11.42
N ALA A 107 -14.86 14.27 10.63
CA ALA A 107 -14.94 14.16 9.18
C ALA A 107 -13.57 13.81 8.56
N VAL A 108 -12.50 14.43 9.07
CA VAL A 108 -11.12 14.14 8.64
C VAL A 108 -10.71 12.72 9.02
N ALA A 109 -11.04 12.27 10.24
CA ALA A 109 -10.77 10.93 10.71
C ALA A 109 -11.53 9.86 9.90
N PHE A 110 -12.80 10.14 9.55
CA PHE A 110 -13.57 9.26 8.67
C PHE A 110 -12.98 9.18 7.26
N LEU A 111 -12.59 10.32 6.67
CA LEU A 111 -11.93 10.34 5.37
C LEU A 111 -10.60 9.56 5.40
N GLY A 112 -9.78 9.77 6.42
CA GLY A 112 -8.54 9.04 6.57
C GLY A 112 -8.73 7.56 6.81
N GLY A 113 -9.69 7.19 7.65
CA GLY A 113 -10.07 5.80 7.89
C GLY A 113 -10.54 5.11 6.62
N THR A 114 -11.37 5.78 5.82
CA THR A 114 -11.85 5.24 4.53
C THR A 114 -10.75 5.15 3.49
N LEU A 115 -9.85 6.14 3.37
CA LEU A 115 -8.70 6.07 2.46
C LEU A 115 -7.66 5.03 2.91
N LEU A 116 -7.50 4.79 4.20
CA LEU A 116 -6.58 3.76 4.70
C LEU A 116 -7.17 2.35 4.59
N ALA A 117 -8.48 2.19 4.78
CA ALA A 117 -9.15 0.90 4.69
C ALA A 117 -9.53 0.51 3.25
N HIS A 118 -9.89 1.50 2.42
CA HIS A 118 -10.46 1.31 1.08
C HIS A 118 -9.78 2.16 -0.01
N GLY A 119 -8.79 2.98 0.35
CA GLY A 119 -8.11 3.81 -0.65
C GLY A 119 -7.46 2.94 -1.69
N PRO A 120 -7.50 3.37 -2.96
CA PRO A 120 -7.21 2.53 -4.11
C PRO A 120 -5.92 1.81 -3.84
N THR A 121 -6.02 0.50 -3.64
CA THR A 121 -4.94 -0.37 -4.08
C THR A 121 -4.74 0.11 -5.51
N ALA A 122 -3.55 0.57 -5.86
CA ALA A 122 -3.14 0.48 -7.24
C ALA A 122 -3.05 -1.04 -7.54
N GLU A 123 -4.20 -1.73 -7.54
CA GLU A 123 -4.54 -2.61 -8.61
C GLU A 123 -4.31 -1.71 -9.81
N SER A 124 -3.15 -1.88 -10.42
CA SER A 124 -3.01 -1.69 -11.85
C SER A 124 -4.35 -2.13 -12.42
N GLU A 125 -5.15 -1.17 -12.84
CA GLU A 125 -6.42 -1.42 -13.48
C GLU A 125 -6.09 -2.29 -14.68
N ALA A 126 -6.20 -3.60 -14.48
CA ALA A 126 -6.50 -4.53 -15.52
C ALA A 126 -7.84 -4.02 -16.02
N ALA A 127 -7.76 -3.19 -17.06
CA ALA A 127 -8.90 -2.78 -17.86
C ALA A 127 -9.82 -4.00 -18.01
N PRO A 128 -11.15 -3.81 -17.90
CA PRO A 128 -12.08 -4.92 -17.95
C PRO A 128 -11.73 -5.76 -19.19
N ALA A 129 -11.31 -7.01 -18.95
CA ALA A 129 -11.08 -7.94 -20.04
C ALA A 129 -12.40 -7.96 -20.83
N PRO A 130 -12.39 -7.67 -22.14
CA PRO A 130 -13.61 -7.71 -22.92
C PRO A 130 -14.24 -9.09 -22.71
N ALA A 131 -15.49 -9.10 -22.29
CA ALA A 131 -16.27 -10.32 -22.15
C ALA A 131 -16.10 -11.15 -23.44
N PRO A 132 -15.92 -12.48 -23.35
CA PRO A 132 -15.78 -13.30 -24.53
C PRO A 132 -17.06 -13.16 -25.36
N ILE A 133 -16.95 -12.43 -26.46
CA ILE A 133 -17.94 -12.43 -27.53
C ILE A 133 -18.06 -13.90 -27.95
N PRO A 134 -19.26 -14.49 -28.02
CA PRO A 134 -19.40 -15.87 -28.46
C PRO A 134 -18.78 -15.97 -29.86
N ALA A 135 -17.69 -16.74 -29.97
CA ALA A 135 -17.09 -16.99 -31.26
C ALA A 135 -18.14 -17.70 -32.13
N PRO A 136 -18.37 -17.25 -33.37
CA PRO A 136 -19.28 -17.95 -34.27
C PRO A 136 -18.75 -19.37 -34.45
N GLU A 137 -19.64 -20.32 -34.17
CA GLU A 137 -19.48 -21.75 -34.36
C GLU A 137 -18.98 -22.01 -35.78
N ARG A 138 -17.68 -22.30 -35.92
CA ARG A 138 -17.10 -22.77 -37.17
C ARG A 138 -17.16 -24.30 -37.16
N PRO A 139 -17.72 -24.93 -38.21
CA PRO A 139 -18.03 -26.36 -38.21
C PRO A 139 -16.80 -27.22 -37.92
N ALA A 140 -17.03 -28.28 -37.15
CA ALA A 140 -16.13 -29.41 -37.04
C ALA A 140 -15.76 -29.91 -38.44
N VAL A 141 -14.47 -29.86 -38.76
CA VAL A 141 -13.89 -30.66 -39.85
C VAL A 141 -12.81 -31.53 -39.23
N GLU A 142 -13.23 -32.78 -39.05
CA GLU A 142 -12.41 -33.97 -38.89
C GLU A 142 -11.38 -34.09 -40.03
N ALA A 143 -10.10 -34.27 -39.66
CA ALA A 143 -9.14 -35.19 -40.28
C ALA A 143 -7.74 -34.90 -39.73
N ALA A 144 -7.15 -35.87 -39.04
CA ALA A 144 -5.70 -36.01 -38.98
C ALA A 144 -5.17 -36.25 -40.41
N PRO A 145 -3.97 -35.75 -40.76
CA PRO A 145 -2.75 -36.49 -40.40
C PRO A 145 -1.57 -35.60 -39.97
N GLU A 146 -0.67 -36.12 -39.14
CA GLU A 146 0.73 -35.66 -39.09
C GLU A 146 1.31 -35.76 -40.50
N PRO A 147 2.06 -34.75 -41.02
CA PRO A 147 3.44 -34.52 -40.55
C PRO A 147 3.98 -33.07 -40.71
N ALA A 148 5.20 -32.88 -40.19
CA ALA A 148 6.22 -31.87 -40.56
C ALA A 148 6.35 -30.60 -39.70
N ALA A 149 7.60 -30.39 -39.27
CA ALA A 149 8.11 -29.22 -38.59
C ALA A 149 8.03 -27.95 -39.45
N SER A 150 7.63 -26.82 -38.84
CA SER A 150 8.23 -25.51 -39.10
C SER A 150 7.84 -24.46 -38.05
N PRO A 151 8.69 -23.45 -37.86
CA PRO A 151 8.94 -22.79 -36.57
C PRO A 151 8.28 -21.41 -36.50
N GLY A 152 8.15 -20.90 -35.27
CA GLY A 152 7.92 -19.48 -35.04
C GLY A 152 6.77 -19.20 -34.09
N THR A 153 6.99 -19.44 -32.80
CA THR A 153 6.26 -18.64 -31.80
C THR A 153 6.69 -17.19 -32.03
N PRO A 154 5.78 -16.27 -32.41
CA PRO A 154 6.17 -14.88 -32.65
C PRO A 154 6.69 -14.32 -31.33
N VAL A 155 7.99 -14.06 -31.26
CA VAL A 155 8.60 -13.42 -30.09
C VAL A 155 8.13 -11.96 -30.07
N PRO A 156 7.46 -11.49 -29.01
CA PRO A 156 7.04 -10.10 -28.90
C PRO A 156 8.25 -9.15 -29.05
N PRO A 157 8.19 -8.11 -29.90
CA PRO A 157 9.32 -7.22 -30.15
C PRO A 157 9.77 -6.45 -28.90
N ALA A 158 8.86 -6.22 -27.95
CA ALA A 158 9.19 -5.64 -26.65
C ALA A 158 10.14 -6.53 -25.82
N LEU A 159 9.98 -7.86 -25.89
CA LEU A 159 10.86 -8.80 -25.20
C LEU A 159 12.26 -8.85 -25.82
N VAL A 160 12.36 -8.73 -27.15
CA VAL A 160 13.65 -8.66 -27.85
C VAL A 160 14.41 -7.38 -27.47
N THR A 161 13.74 -6.24 -27.42
CA THR A 161 14.34 -4.96 -26.99
C THR A 161 14.85 -5.03 -25.54
N HIS A 162 14.06 -5.62 -24.64
CA HIS A 162 14.49 -5.81 -23.25
C HIS A 162 15.66 -6.80 -23.16
N ALA A 163 15.63 -7.90 -23.91
CA ALA A 163 16.70 -8.88 -23.95
C ALA A 163 18.02 -8.29 -24.48
N ARG A 164 17.96 -7.40 -25.48
CA ARG A 164 19.13 -6.68 -25.99
C ARG A 164 19.77 -5.81 -24.92
N LYS A 165 18.97 -5.05 -24.16
CA LYS A 165 19.47 -4.27 -23.02
C LYS A 165 20.15 -5.15 -21.97
N VAL A 166 19.54 -6.30 -21.65
CA VAL A 166 20.12 -7.24 -20.68
C VAL A 166 21.43 -7.84 -21.18
N ALA A 167 21.53 -8.12 -22.49
CA ALA A 167 22.76 -8.60 -23.11
C ALA A 167 23.87 -7.54 -23.10
N ASP A 168 23.55 -6.28 -23.42
CA ASP A 168 24.49 -5.16 -23.39
C ASP A 168 25.01 -4.92 -21.96
N ASP A 169 24.11 -4.92 -20.96
CA ASP A 169 24.47 -4.79 -19.54
C ASP A 169 25.33 -5.96 -19.04
N HIS A 170 25.14 -7.16 -19.59
CA HIS A 170 25.96 -8.33 -19.26
C HIS A 170 27.36 -8.19 -19.86
N HIS A 171 27.44 -7.83 -21.14
CA HIS A 171 28.71 -7.65 -21.84
C HIS A 171 29.54 -6.53 -21.22
N ALA A 172 28.93 -5.39 -20.88
CA ALA A 172 29.61 -4.29 -20.20
C ALA A 172 30.21 -4.68 -18.84
N ARG A 173 29.60 -5.65 -18.13
CA ARG A 173 30.06 -6.09 -16.80
C ARG A 173 31.05 -7.25 -16.83
N THR A 174 30.93 -8.14 -17.81
CA THR A 174 31.67 -9.43 -17.82
C THR A 174 32.62 -9.56 -18.99
N GLY A 175 32.49 -8.71 -20.01
CA GLY A 175 33.26 -8.80 -21.26
C GLY A 175 32.84 -9.96 -22.17
N THR A 176 31.87 -10.80 -21.77
CA THR A 176 31.41 -11.97 -22.53
C THR A 176 29.94 -11.84 -22.95
N PRO A 177 29.54 -12.43 -24.10
CA PRO A 177 28.13 -12.49 -24.48
C PRO A 177 27.32 -13.27 -23.43
N ILE A 178 26.03 -12.94 -23.29
CA ILE A 178 25.12 -13.60 -22.34
C ILE A 178 24.71 -14.98 -22.87
N ASP A 179 24.76 -16.01 -22.00
CA ASP A 179 24.30 -17.36 -22.35
C ASP A 179 22.77 -17.50 -22.22
N THR A 180 22.17 -18.42 -22.99
CA THR A 180 20.72 -18.64 -23.02
C THR A 180 20.12 -19.00 -21.65
N PRO A 181 20.74 -19.86 -20.81
CA PRO A 181 20.29 -20.10 -19.44
C PRO A 181 20.23 -18.85 -18.57
N THR A 182 21.26 -17.99 -18.63
CA THR A 182 21.32 -16.71 -17.89
C THR A 182 20.29 -15.71 -18.42
N LEU A 183 20.11 -15.64 -19.74
CA LEU A 183 19.09 -14.80 -20.37
C LEU A 183 17.67 -15.22 -19.94
N ARG A 184 17.41 -16.53 -19.89
CA ARG A 184 16.15 -17.09 -19.38
C ARG A 184 15.90 -16.69 -17.93
N ALA A 185 16.90 -16.85 -17.06
CA ALA A 185 16.80 -16.50 -15.65
C ALA A 185 16.55 -15.00 -15.43
N ARG A 186 17.11 -14.13 -16.29
CA ARG A 186 16.94 -12.68 -16.24
C ARG A 186 15.59 -12.20 -16.76
N LEU A 187 15.07 -12.82 -17.82
CA LEU A 187 13.79 -12.45 -18.45
C LEU A 187 12.58 -13.14 -17.83
N GLY A 188 12.76 -14.23 -17.08
CA GLY A 188 11.67 -15.00 -16.49
C GLY A 188 10.80 -15.73 -17.51
N VAL A 189 11.37 -16.07 -18.67
CA VAL A 189 10.63 -16.67 -19.80
C VAL A 189 10.84 -18.19 -19.90
N PRO A 190 9.91 -18.94 -20.55
CA PRO A 190 10.12 -20.36 -20.85
C PRO A 190 11.34 -20.62 -21.74
N LEU A 191 11.96 -21.80 -21.61
CA LEU A 191 13.17 -22.18 -22.35
C LEU A 191 13.04 -22.02 -23.88
N PRO A 192 11.95 -22.47 -24.54
CA PRO A 192 11.79 -22.29 -25.99
C PRO A 192 11.76 -20.82 -26.43
N LEU A 193 11.27 -19.92 -25.57
CA LEU A 193 11.22 -18.49 -25.87
C LEU A 193 12.59 -17.83 -25.66
N ALA A 194 13.36 -18.25 -24.64
CA ALA A 194 14.72 -17.78 -24.43
C ALA A 194 15.65 -18.18 -25.59
N GLU A 195 15.49 -19.39 -26.13
CA GLU A 195 16.22 -19.86 -27.31
C GLU A 195 15.87 -19.03 -28.55
N ALA A 196 14.58 -18.77 -28.78
CA ALA A 196 14.13 -17.93 -29.89
C ALA A 196 14.63 -16.48 -29.78
N ILE A 197 14.75 -15.93 -28.55
CA ILE A 197 15.31 -14.60 -28.32
C ILE A 197 16.84 -14.61 -28.49
N ALA A 198 17.54 -15.61 -27.95
CA ALA A 198 18.99 -15.73 -28.08
C ALA A 198 19.43 -15.81 -29.56
N ALA A 199 18.66 -16.50 -30.39
CA ALA A 199 18.88 -16.56 -31.84
C ALA A 199 18.73 -15.19 -32.56
N GLN A 200 18.10 -14.19 -31.92
CA GLN A 200 17.96 -12.83 -32.46
C GLN A 200 18.99 -11.83 -31.88
N LEU A 201 19.86 -12.28 -30.97
CA LEU A 201 20.87 -11.44 -30.29
C LEU A 201 22.30 -11.71 -30.76
N THR A 202 22.53 -12.77 -31.53
CA THR A 202 23.76 -12.97 -32.34
C THR A 202 23.82 -12.02 -33.51
#